data_AF-A0A7J0FAD4-F1
#
_entry.id   AF-A0A7J0FAD4-F1
#
_cell.length_a   1.000
_cell.length_b   1.000
_cell.length_c   1.000
_cell.angle_alpha   90.00
_cell.angle_beta   90.00
_cell.angle_gamma   90.00
#
_symmetry.space_group_name_H-M   'P 1'
#
loop_
_entity.id
_entity.type
_entity.pdbx_description
1 polymer ?
#
loop_
_entity_poly.entity_id
_entity_poly.type
_entity_poly.pdbx_seq_one_letter_code
_entity_poly.pdbx_strand_id
1 'polypeptide(L)'
;MMEILFQQHYINQDLGNSAFFSETHKCRLQCYYIEPVPLTDKFKVSWYWKSRKYLQSNQWLQNWLRREIQALIQEEDVEIIVHHILGVIDSLRRIDQKSLSTPETKQENFKALVSQAARPFLTGRTDRFVNEVELFLASGLNIEAYDKVYAQHLGWKLPGITAEDEEADFNGHEPSVPYLYFFDDDSDGIE
;
A
#
# COMPACT_ATOMS: atom_id res chain seq x y z
N MET A 1 24.60 -16.39 -12.33
CA MET A 1 23.52 -15.45 -12.03
C MET A 1 23.40 -15.44 -10.51
N MET A 2 23.72 -14.32 -9.86
CA MET A 2 23.86 -14.25 -8.40
C MET A 2 22.56 -13.65 -7.84
N GLU A 3 21.68 -14.50 -7.30
CA GLU A 3 20.48 -14.05 -6.60
C GLU A 3 20.91 -13.46 -5.26
N ILE A 4 20.70 -12.16 -5.07
CA ILE A 4 20.90 -11.51 -3.77
C ILE A 4 19.64 -11.80 -2.95
N LEU A 5 19.75 -12.72 -2.00
CA LEU A 5 18.70 -13.02 -1.03
C LEU A 5 18.89 -12.12 0.20
N PHE A 6 17.93 -11.23 0.46
CA PHE A 6 17.87 -10.51 1.73
C PHE A 6 17.30 -11.43 2.81
N GLN A 7 17.90 -11.44 4.00
CA GLN A 7 17.37 -12.10 5.19
C GLN A 7 17.23 -11.07 6.31
N GLN A 8 16.00 -10.81 6.74
CA GLN A 8 15.71 -9.93 7.87
C GLN A 8 15.98 -10.66 9.18
N HIS A 9 16.70 -10.01 10.09
CA HIS A 9 16.98 -10.51 11.44
C HIS A 9 16.49 -9.49 12.46
N TYR A 10 15.52 -9.88 13.30
CA TYR A 10 14.99 -9.01 14.35
C TYR A 10 15.89 -9.12 15.59
N ILE A 11 16.49 -7.99 16.00
CA ILE A 11 17.08 -7.84 17.34
C ILE A 11 15.96 -7.29 18.21
N ASN A 12 15.53 -8.08 19.20
CA ASN A 12 14.40 -7.79 20.08
C ASN A 12 14.49 -6.36 20.64
N GLN A 13 13.67 -5.45 20.11
CA GLN A 13 13.45 -4.11 20.65
C GLN A 13 11.99 -4.03 21.08
N ASP A 14 11.79 -3.62 22.32
CA ASP A 14 10.49 -3.51 22.97
C ASP A 14 9.60 -2.54 22.17
N LEU A 15 8.58 -3.08 21.48
CA LEU A 15 7.63 -2.36 20.62
C LEU A 15 6.53 -1.67 21.45
N GLY A 16 6.86 -1.21 22.65
CA GLY A 16 5.96 -0.46 23.51
C GLY A 16 5.91 1.01 23.08
N ASN A 17 4.82 1.41 22.43
CA ASN A 17 4.44 2.81 22.15
C ASN A 17 5.56 3.70 21.58
N SER A 18 5.97 3.47 20.32
CA SER A 18 6.75 4.49 19.63
C SER A 18 5.82 5.59 19.13
N ALA A 19 6.04 6.83 19.58
CA ALA A 19 5.38 8.05 19.10
C ALA A 19 5.63 8.37 17.61
N PHE A 20 6.15 7.39 16.85
CA PHE A 20 6.50 7.47 15.44
C PHE A 20 5.29 7.26 14.52
N PHE A 21 4.38 6.35 14.87
CA PHE A 21 3.26 6.01 13.98
C PHE A 21 2.12 7.02 14.07
N SER A 22 2.07 7.92 13.08
CA SER A 22 0.92 8.81 12.90
C SER A 22 -0.37 8.03 12.62
N GLU A 23 -1.51 8.68 12.87
CA GLU A 23 -2.84 8.13 12.54
C GLU A 23 -2.96 7.67 11.07
N THR A 24 -2.23 8.31 10.16
CA THR A 24 -2.16 7.90 8.74
C THR A 24 -1.55 6.50 8.57
N HIS A 25 -0.51 6.16 9.33
CA HIS A 25 0.10 4.83 9.25
C HIS A 25 -0.82 3.76 9.83
N LYS A 26 -1.52 4.07 10.92
CA LYS A 26 -2.51 3.17 11.54
C LYS A 26 -3.68 2.91 10.59
N CYS A 27 -4.26 3.96 10.01
CA CYS A 27 -5.33 3.84 9.02
C CYS A 27 -4.87 3.00 7.82
N ARG A 28 -3.63 3.20 7.35
CA ARG A 28 -3.13 2.43 6.22
C ARG A 28 -2.89 0.96 6.56
N LEU A 29 -2.35 0.67 7.74
CA LEU A 29 -2.19 -0.70 8.22
C LEU A 29 -3.55 -1.40 8.32
N GLN A 30 -4.61 -0.72 8.77
CA GLN A 30 -5.97 -1.27 8.78
C GLN A 30 -6.46 -1.68 7.39
N CYS A 31 -6.09 -0.93 6.33
CA CYS A 31 -6.39 -1.35 4.97
C CYS A 31 -5.85 -2.74 4.65
N TYR A 32 -4.74 -3.19 5.25
CA TYR A 32 -4.18 -4.53 5.04
C TYR A 32 -4.87 -5.66 5.82
N TYR A 33 -5.79 -5.33 6.72
CA TYR A 33 -6.59 -6.31 7.49
C TYR A 33 -8.03 -6.46 7.01
N ILE A 34 -8.56 -5.49 6.27
CA ILE A 34 -9.93 -5.52 5.73
C ILE A 34 -9.96 -6.31 4.43
N GLU A 35 -11.06 -6.97 4.08
CA GLU A 35 -11.18 -7.71 2.83
C GLU A 35 -10.76 -6.85 1.61
N PRO A 36 -9.98 -7.40 0.65
CA PRO A 36 -9.52 -6.64 -0.52
C PRO A 36 -10.70 -6.07 -1.31
N VAL A 37 -10.79 -4.74 -1.37
CA VAL A 37 -11.80 -4.08 -2.19
C VAL A 37 -11.43 -4.31 -3.67
N PRO A 38 -12.36 -4.76 -4.53
CA PRO A 38 -12.11 -4.94 -5.96
C PRO A 38 -12.02 -3.58 -6.66
N LEU A 39 -10.92 -2.85 -6.44
CA LEU A 39 -10.60 -1.57 -7.08
C LEU A 39 -9.99 -1.74 -8.47
N THR A 40 -9.75 -2.97 -8.91
CA THR A 40 -9.13 -3.32 -10.19
C THR A 40 -9.89 -2.71 -11.38
N ASP A 41 -11.22 -2.70 -11.31
CA ASP A 41 -12.07 -2.14 -12.35
C ASP A 41 -12.11 -0.60 -12.29
N LYS A 42 -12.12 -0.03 -11.08
CA LYS A 42 -12.08 1.43 -10.88
C LYS A 42 -10.78 2.04 -11.41
N PHE A 43 -9.64 1.41 -11.13
CA PHE A 43 -8.33 1.88 -11.58
C PHE A 43 -7.93 1.37 -12.97
N LYS A 44 -8.81 0.62 -13.65
CA LYS A 44 -8.59 0.12 -15.01
C LYS A 44 -7.23 -0.57 -15.17
N VAL A 45 -6.88 -1.47 -14.23
CA VAL A 45 -5.58 -2.15 -14.19
C VAL A 45 -5.24 -2.83 -15.53
N SER A 46 -6.24 -3.46 -16.18
CA SER A 46 -6.04 -4.05 -17.51
C SER A 46 -5.58 -3.02 -18.55
N TRP A 47 -6.11 -1.80 -18.50
CA TRP A 47 -5.74 -0.73 -19.43
C TRP A 47 -4.36 -0.16 -19.12
N TYR A 48 -3.94 -0.10 -17.85
CA TYR A 48 -2.58 0.28 -17.46
C TYR A 48 -1.50 -0.60 -18.12
N TRP A 49 -1.71 -1.92 -18.11
CA TRP A 49 -0.81 -2.87 -18.78
C TRP A 49 -0.88 -2.77 -20.31
N LYS A 50 -2.08 -2.72 -20.89
CA LYS A 50 -2.29 -2.63 -22.34
C LYS A 50 -1.74 -1.34 -22.95
N SER A 51 -1.84 -0.22 -22.23
CA SER A 51 -1.35 1.10 -22.67
C SER A 51 0.15 1.31 -22.42
N ARG A 52 0.84 0.33 -21.82
CA ARG A 52 2.27 0.43 -21.44
C ARG A 52 2.58 1.58 -20.50
N LYS A 53 1.60 2.05 -19.71
CA LYS A 53 1.79 3.11 -18.72
C LYS A 53 2.80 2.76 -17.63
N TYR A 54 2.99 1.46 -17.36
CA TYR A 54 4.02 0.95 -16.47
C TYR A 54 5.46 1.31 -16.87
N LEU A 55 5.67 1.79 -18.10
CA LEU A 55 6.98 2.30 -18.56
C LEU A 55 7.29 3.72 -18.06
N GLN A 56 6.28 4.47 -17.61
CA GLN A 56 6.46 5.81 -17.09
C GLN A 56 6.92 5.79 -15.63
N SER A 57 7.74 6.75 -15.24
CA SER A 57 8.14 6.89 -13.83
C SER A 57 6.96 7.42 -13.04
N ASN A 58 6.72 6.88 -11.85
CA ASN A 58 5.77 7.45 -10.90
C ASN A 58 6.55 8.16 -9.79
N GLN A 59 6.49 9.49 -9.77
CA GLN A 59 7.21 10.33 -8.79
C GLN A 59 6.77 10.10 -7.34
N TRP A 60 5.57 9.54 -7.14
CA TRP A 60 5.01 9.26 -5.81
C TRP A 60 5.34 7.86 -5.30
N LEU A 61 5.81 6.96 -6.17
CA LEU A 61 6.03 5.55 -5.83
C LEU A 61 7.00 5.38 -4.67
N GLN A 62 8.10 6.14 -4.63
CA GLN A 62 9.08 6.04 -3.54
C GLN A 62 8.46 6.41 -2.18
N ASN A 63 7.78 7.55 -2.10
CA ASN A 63 7.15 8.01 -0.86
C ASN A 63 6.00 7.10 -0.45
N TRP A 64 5.24 6.58 -1.43
CA TRP A 64 4.20 5.60 -1.18
C TRP A 64 4.80 4.31 -0.61
N LEU A 65 5.81 3.71 -1.27
CA LEU A 65 6.50 2.51 -0.80
C LEU A 65 7.03 2.68 0.62
N ARG A 66 7.66 3.82 0.92
CA ARG A 66 8.15 4.13 2.27
C ARG A 66 7.03 4.03 3.29
N ARG A 67 5.92 4.75 3.08
CA ARG A 67 4.77 4.74 4.00
C ARG A 67 4.19 3.33 4.17
N GLU A 68 4.00 2.60 3.07
CA GLU A 68 3.44 1.25 3.13
C GLU A 68 4.34 0.29 3.89
N ILE A 69 5.65 0.32 3.64
CA ILE A 69 6.59 -0.57 4.31
C ILE A 69 6.70 -0.20 5.79
N GLN A 70 6.80 1.09 6.13
CA GLN A 70 6.77 1.58 7.52
C GLN A 70 5.53 1.07 8.26
N ALA A 71 4.34 1.19 7.64
CA ALA A 71 3.11 0.70 8.23
C ALA A 71 3.11 -0.83 8.41
N LEU A 72 3.65 -1.59 7.46
CA LEU A 72 3.61 -3.06 7.49
C LEU A 72 4.63 -3.69 8.43
N ILE A 73 5.85 -3.16 8.50
CA ILE A 73 6.91 -3.72 9.36
C ILE A 73 6.99 -3.03 10.72
N GLN A 74 6.31 -1.88 10.86
CA GLN A 74 6.31 -1.07 12.07
C GLN A 74 7.71 -0.57 12.48
N GLU A 75 8.56 -0.23 11.51
CA GLU A 75 9.89 0.36 11.71
C GLU A 75 10.02 1.69 10.95
N GLU A 76 10.82 2.63 11.47
CA GLU A 76 11.07 3.92 10.83
C GLU A 76 12.07 3.82 9.67
N ASP A 77 13.19 3.12 9.89
CA ASP A 77 14.27 2.99 8.91
C ASP A 77 13.98 1.85 7.92
N VAL A 78 13.26 2.18 6.86
CA VAL A 78 12.87 1.25 5.80
C VAL A 78 13.63 1.47 4.50
N GLU A 79 14.60 2.39 4.50
CA GLU A 79 15.13 2.98 3.28
C GLU A 79 15.82 1.97 2.39
N ILE A 80 16.56 1.03 2.97
CA ILE A 80 17.21 -0.05 2.21
C ILE A 80 16.15 -0.92 1.50
N ILE A 81 15.05 -1.22 2.18
CA ILE A 81 13.95 -2.05 1.67
C ILE A 81 13.23 -1.32 0.54
N VAL A 82 12.91 -0.04 0.74
CA VAL A 82 12.30 0.84 -0.28
C VAL A 82 13.16 0.88 -1.54
N HIS A 83 14.46 1.16 -1.40
CA HIS A 83 15.37 1.24 -2.54
C HIS A 83 15.52 -0.12 -3.25
N HIS A 84 15.54 -1.23 -2.52
CA HIS A 84 15.59 -2.56 -3.11
C HIS A 84 14.36 -2.83 -4.00
N ILE A 85 13.15 -2.67 -3.46
CA ILE A 85 11.90 -2.92 -4.18
C ILE A 85 11.75 -1.96 -5.36
N LEU A 86 12.02 -0.66 -5.14
CA LEU A 86 11.97 0.35 -6.20
C LEU A 86 12.96 0.01 -7.33
N GLY A 87 14.18 -0.43 -6.98
CA GLY A 87 15.19 -0.88 -7.93
C GLY A 87 14.76 -2.08 -8.77
N VAL A 88 14.03 -3.04 -8.18
CA VAL A 88 13.44 -4.16 -8.91
C VAL A 88 12.39 -3.69 -9.92
N ILE A 89 11.48 -2.80 -9.50
CA ILE A 89 10.45 -2.21 -10.38
C ILE A 89 11.09 -1.46 -11.55
N ASP A 90 12.11 -0.63 -11.28
CA ASP A 90 12.82 0.13 -12.31
C ASP A 90 13.68 -0.74 -13.23
N SER A 91 14.23 -1.83 -12.72
CA SER A 91 14.96 -2.82 -13.53
C SER A 91 14.01 -3.50 -14.52
N LEU A 92 12.87 -3.98 -14.04
CA LEU A 92 11.85 -4.61 -14.88
C LEU A 92 11.38 -3.67 -15.98
N ARG A 93 11.12 -2.41 -15.63
CA ARG A 93 10.74 -1.36 -16.59
C ARG A 93 11.74 -1.21 -17.74
N ARG A 94 13.05 -1.26 -17.44
CA ARG A 94 14.13 -1.18 -18.44
C ARG A 94 14.24 -2.44 -19.30
N ILE A 95 14.01 -3.62 -18.71
CA ILE A 95 13.99 -4.90 -19.43
C ILE A 95 12.80 -4.94 -20.39
N ASP A 96 11.63 -4.52 -19.93
CA ASP A 96 10.38 -4.60 -20.69
C ASP A 96 10.22 -3.57 -21.81
N GLN A 97 11.03 -2.50 -21.81
CA GLN A 97 11.15 -1.62 -22.98
C GLN A 97 11.65 -2.39 -24.22
N LYS A 98 12.38 -3.49 -24.01
CA LYS A 98 12.99 -4.31 -25.07
C LYS A 98 12.24 -5.61 -25.33
N SER A 99 11.28 -5.98 -24.47
CA SER A 99 10.57 -7.25 -24.52
C SER A 99 9.28 -7.17 -25.34
N LEU A 100 9.03 -8.21 -26.16
CA LEU A 100 7.83 -8.33 -27.00
C LEU A 100 6.69 -9.11 -26.33
N SER A 101 6.79 -9.35 -25.01
CA SER A 101 5.83 -10.14 -24.24
C SER A 101 4.44 -9.49 -24.18
N THR A 102 3.41 -10.32 -24.00
CA THR A 102 2.03 -9.87 -23.83
C THR A 102 1.86 -9.07 -22.53
N PRO A 103 0.86 -8.17 -22.44
CA PRO A 103 0.56 -7.43 -21.22
C PRO A 103 0.35 -8.32 -19.99
N GLU A 104 -0.30 -9.47 -20.17
CA GLU A 104 -0.61 -10.43 -19.11
C GLU A 104 0.66 -11.07 -18.53
N THR A 105 1.58 -11.51 -19.40
CA THR A 105 2.88 -12.05 -18.96
C THR A 105 3.72 -10.99 -18.26
N LYS A 106 3.64 -9.72 -18.69
CA LYS A 106 4.34 -8.62 -18.03
C LYS A 106 3.78 -8.33 -16.64
N GLN A 107 2.46 -8.36 -16.51
CA GLN A 107 1.77 -8.25 -15.23
C GLN A 107 2.18 -9.37 -14.27
N GLU A 108 2.17 -10.63 -14.73
CA GLU A 108 2.58 -11.78 -13.92
C GLU A 108 4.05 -11.68 -13.48
N ASN A 109 4.95 -11.35 -14.41
CA ASN A 109 6.37 -11.16 -14.11
C ASN A 109 6.60 -10.02 -13.11
N PHE A 110 5.86 -8.91 -13.26
CA PHE A 110 5.88 -7.82 -12.29
C PHE A 110 5.49 -8.30 -10.90
N LYS A 111 4.35 -8.98 -10.77
CA LYS A 111 3.90 -9.48 -9.48
C LYS A 111 4.89 -10.46 -8.86
N ALA A 112 5.45 -11.37 -9.66
CA ALA A 112 6.42 -12.35 -9.21
C ALA A 112 7.70 -11.69 -8.68
N LEU A 113 8.27 -10.73 -9.41
CA LEU A 113 9.51 -10.06 -9.02
C LEU A 113 9.33 -9.15 -7.81
N VAL A 114 8.23 -8.39 -7.75
CA VAL A 114 7.93 -7.56 -6.57
C VAL A 114 7.66 -8.44 -5.36
N SER A 115 6.96 -9.56 -5.53
CA SER A 115 6.75 -10.55 -4.46
C SER A 115 8.08 -11.10 -3.97
N GLN A 116 8.97 -11.55 -4.86
CA GLN A 116 10.29 -12.06 -4.50
C GLN A 116 11.13 -11.03 -3.74
N ALA A 117 11.09 -9.76 -4.15
CA ALA A 117 11.82 -8.68 -3.50
C ALA A 117 11.26 -8.31 -2.11
N ALA A 118 9.94 -8.35 -1.94
CA ALA A 118 9.27 -7.92 -0.71
C ALA A 118 9.11 -9.05 0.32
N ARG A 119 9.06 -10.31 -0.13
CA ARG A 119 8.80 -11.49 0.71
C ARG A 119 9.71 -11.62 1.94
N PRO A 120 11.03 -11.32 1.88
CA PRO A 120 11.88 -11.39 3.05
C PRO A 120 11.50 -10.45 4.19
N PHE A 121 10.77 -9.37 3.88
CA PHE A 121 10.45 -8.29 4.81
C PHE A 121 8.99 -8.31 5.25
N LEU A 122 8.07 -8.57 4.31
CA LEU A 122 6.62 -8.44 4.54
C LEU A 122 5.94 -9.76 4.91
N THR A 123 6.65 -10.89 4.82
CA THR A 123 6.19 -12.23 5.19
C THR A 123 4.80 -12.55 4.60
N GLY A 124 3.79 -12.85 5.43
CA GLY A 124 2.43 -13.19 5.03
C GLY A 124 1.62 -12.04 4.41
N ARG A 125 2.13 -10.81 4.41
CA ARG A 125 1.46 -9.63 3.82
C ARG A 125 1.90 -9.33 2.38
N THR A 126 2.85 -10.10 1.86
CA THR A 126 3.50 -9.87 0.56
C THR A 126 2.51 -9.87 -0.60
N ASP A 127 1.62 -10.86 -0.68
CA ASP A 127 0.69 -10.98 -1.81
C ASP A 127 -0.25 -9.78 -1.90
N ARG A 128 -0.72 -9.32 -0.74
CA ARG A 128 -1.56 -8.12 -0.68
C ARG A 128 -0.78 -6.87 -1.05
N PHE A 129 0.43 -6.72 -0.52
CA PHE A 129 1.31 -5.60 -0.86
C PHE A 129 1.57 -5.51 -2.36
N VAL A 130 1.82 -6.64 -3.02
CA VAL A 130 2.04 -6.69 -4.48
C VAL A 130 0.83 -6.20 -5.26
N ASN A 131 -0.38 -6.58 -4.84
CA ASN A 131 -1.62 -6.09 -5.46
C ASN A 131 -1.82 -4.59 -5.21
N GLU A 132 -1.51 -4.10 -4.01
CA GLU A 132 -1.59 -2.67 -3.67
C GLU A 132 -0.61 -1.83 -4.49
N VAL A 133 0.62 -2.30 -4.71
CA VAL A 133 1.60 -1.62 -5.58
C VAL A 133 1.04 -1.50 -7.00
N GLU A 134 0.45 -2.57 -7.53
CA GLU A 134 -0.17 -2.57 -8.85
C GLU A 134 -1.34 -1.57 -8.93
N LEU A 135 -2.24 -1.59 -7.94
CA LEU A 135 -3.39 -0.68 -7.89
C LEU A 135 -2.93 0.78 -7.83
N PHE A 136 -1.96 1.08 -6.98
CA PHE A 136 -1.41 2.43 -6.85
C PHE A 136 -0.82 2.92 -8.17
N LEU A 137 0.02 2.10 -8.81
CA LEU A 137 0.63 2.45 -10.10
C LEU A 137 -0.41 2.61 -11.22
N ALA A 138 -1.41 1.71 -11.28
CA ALA A 138 -2.47 1.77 -12.26
C ALA A 138 -3.37 3.01 -12.08
N SER A 139 -3.59 3.44 -10.84
CA SER A 139 -4.40 4.62 -10.53
C SER A 139 -3.79 5.91 -11.10
N GLY A 140 -2.46 6.01 -11.12
CA GLY A 140 -1.73 7.23 -11.49
C GLY A 140 -2.00 8.41 -10.54
N LEU A 141 -2.59 8.16 -9.37
CA LEU A 141 -2.93 9.16 -8.37
C LEU A 141 -1.70 9.52 -7.54
N ASN A 142 -1.76 10.69 -6.91
CA ASN A 142 -0.89 10.96 -5.76
C ASN A 142 -1.41 10.20 -4.52
N ILE A 143 -0.60 10.21 -3.46
CA ILE A 143 -0.87 9.46 -2.23
C ILE A 143 -2.22 9.87 -1.59
N GLU A 144 -2.47 11.17 -1.46
CA GLU A 144 -3.69 11.70 -0.83
C GLU A 144 -4.96 11.35 -1.61
N ALA A 145 -4.91 11.45 -2.94
CA ALA A 145 -6.04 11.11 -3.80
C ALA A 145 -6.31 9.60 -3.82
N TYR A 146 -5.25 8.79 -3.73
CA TYR A 146 -5.37 7.33 -3.58
C TYR A 146 -6.07 6.99 -2.26
N ASP A 147 -5.66 7.60 -1.16
CA ASP A 147 -6.25 7.36 0.16
C ASP A 147 -7.72 7.79 0.22
N LYS A 148 -8.08 8.92 -0.42
CA LYS A 148 -9.49 9.35 -0.55
C LYS A 148 -10.35 8.31 -1.26
N VAL A 149 -9.83 7.65 -2.30
CA VAL A 149 -10.55 6.58 -2.99
C VAL A 149 -10.79 5.39 -2.07
N TYR A 150 -9.80 5.01 -1.25
CA TYR A 150 -9.94 3.96 -0.25
C TYR A 150 -10.98 4.33 0.81
N ALA A 151 -10.92 5.54 1.36
CA ALA A 151 -11.86 5.99 2.37
C ALA A 151 -13.31 6.01 1.86
N GLN A 152 -13.51 6.55 0.65
CA GLN A 152 -14.82 6.54 -0.01
C GLN A 152 -15.36 5.12 -0.23
N HIS A 153 -14.50 4.17 -0.61
CA HIS A 153 -14.92 2.78 -0.84
C HIS A 153 -15.20 2.00 0.44
N LEU A 154 -14.47 2.31 1.52
CA LEU A 154 -14.64 1.66 2.82
C LEU A 154 -15.73 2.32 3.66
N GLY A 155 -16.37 3.38 3.17
CA GLY A 155 -17.30 4.20 3.96
C GLY A 155 -16.63 4.87 5.16
N TRP A 156 -15.30 4.97 5.15
CA TRP A 156 -14.55 5.60 6.23
C TRP A 156 -14.69 7.12 6.14
N LYS A 157 -15.17 7.73 7.22
CA LYS A 157 -15.03 9.18 7.40
C LYS A 157 -13.57 9.47 7.67
N LEU A 158 -12.82 9.88 6.65
CA LEU A 158 -11.44 10.29 6.82
C LEU A 158 -11.41 11.50 7.78
N PRO A 159 -10.71 11.43 8.94
CA PRO A 159 -10.63 12.57 9.84
C PRO A 159 -9.76 13.63 9.18
N GLY A 160 -10.38 14.67 8.62
CA GLY A 160 -9.69 15.76 7.91
C GLY A 160 -10.38 16.26 6.64
N ILE A 161 -11.51 15.67 6.22
CA ILE A 161 -12.35 16.26 5.17
C ILE A 161 -13.29 17.27 5.84
N THR A 162 -12.97 18.56 5.70
CA THR A 162 -13.88 19.65 6.08
C THR A 162 -15.20 19.48 5.34
N ALA A 163 -16.27 19.42 6.12
CA ALA A 163 -17.63 19.12 5.69
C ALA A 163 -18.29 20.33 4.99
N GLU A 164 -17.84 20.71 3.80
CA GLU A 164 -18.45 21.83 3.06
C GLU A 164 -18.99 21.48 1.66
N ASP A 165 -18.94 20.23 1.19
CA ASP A 165 -19.51 19.85 -0.11
C ASP A 165 -20.37 18.56 -0.05
N GLU A 166 -21.35 18.49 0.87
CA GLU A 166 -22.37 17.42 0.84
C GLU A 166 -23.79 18.02 0.78
N GLU A 167 -24.24 18.34 -0.44
CA GLU A 167 -25.67 18.42 -0.77
C GLU A 167 -26.17 17.01 -1.14
N ALA A 168 -26.87 16.40 -0.17
CA ALA A 168 -27.97 15.44 -0.26
C ALA A 168 -27.95 14.31 -1.32
N ASP A 169 -27.90 13.04 -0.86
CA ASP A 169 -29.07 12.14 -0.85
C ASP A 169 -28.73 10.84 -0.07
N PHE A 170 -29.03 10.81 1.24
CA PHE A 170 -28.87 9.62 2.08
C PHE A 170 -30.15 8.79 2.07
N ASN A 171 -30.25 7.83 1.14
CA ASN A 171 -31.22 6.75 1.28
C ASN A 171 -30.61 5.62 2.13
N GLY A 172 -31.33 5.28 3.20
CA GLY A 172 -30.86 4.47 4.32
C GLY A 172 -30.25 3.11 3.95
N HIS A 173 -28.95 3.00 4.19
CA HIS A 173 -28.34 1.74 4.62
C HIS A 173 -27.19 2.09 5.56
N GLU A 174 -27.39 1.86 6.84
CA GLU A 174 -26.38 1.99 7.88
C GLU A 174 -25.29 0.94 7.60
N PRO A 175 -24.06 1.32 7.20
CA PRO A 175 -22.99 0.36 7.02
C PRO A 175 -22.47 0.02 8.40
N SER A 176 -22.59 -1.26 8.78
CA SER A 176 -22.02 -1.81 9.99
C SER A 176 -20.51 -1.58 9.99
N VAL A 177 -20.06 -0.59 10.75
CA VAL A 177 -18.65 -0.32 11.03
C VAL A 177 -18.08 -1.54 11.75
N PRO A 178 -17.05 -2.23 11.22
CA PRO A 178 -16.30 -3.20 12.00
C PRO A 178 -15.49 -2.40 13.04
N TYR A 179 -16.07 -2.20 14.22
CA TYR A 179 -15.39 -1.68 15.38
C TYR A 179 -14.41 -2.76 15.87
N LEU A 180 -13.19 -2.79 15.32
CA LEU A 180 -12.11 -3.58 15.91
C LEU A 180 -11.40 -2.69 16.92
N TYR A 181 -11.87 -2.83 18.16
CA TYR A 181 -11.26 -2.33 19.38
C TYR A 181 -9.82 -2.83 19.48
N PHE A 182 -8.85 -1.93 19.32
CA PHE A 182 -7.51 -2.13 19.82
C PHE A 182 -7.12 -0.90 20.64
N PHE A 183 -7.36 -1.05 21.94
CA PHE A 183 -6.91 -0.24 23.08
C PHE A 183 -7.57 1.12 23.28
N ASP A 184 -8.76 1.11 23.88
CA ASP A 184 -9.06 2.07 24.94
C ASP A 184 -8.72 1.39 26.28
N ASP A 185 -7.69 1.88 26.96
CA ASP A 185 -7.64 1.92 28.43
C ASP A 185 -6.85 3.17 28.84
N ASP A 186 -7.50 4.32 28.69
CA ASP A 186 -7.12 5.52 29.42
C ASP A 186 -7.61 5.36 30.86
N SER A 187 -6.69 5.35 31.82
CA SER A 187 -6.99 5.88 33.14
C SER A 187 -5.75 6.54 33.73
N ASP A 188 -5.64 7.83 33.43
CA ASP A 188 -4.95 8.81 34.26
C ASP A 188 -5.64 8.89 35.63
N GLY A 189 -5.08 8.21 36.62
CA GLY A 189 -5.34 8.46 38.03
C GLY A 189 -4.22 9.29 38.64
N ILE A 190 -4.36 10.62 38.58
CA ILE A 190 -3.64 11.53 39.48
C ILE A 190 -4.35 11.51 40.83
N GLU A 191 -3.75 10.88 41.85
CA GLU A 191 -3.42 11.48 43.16
C GLU A 191 -2.53 10.55 44.00
#